data_AF-A0A523U451-F1
#
_entry.id   AF-A0A523U451-F1
#
_cell.length_a   1.000
_cell.length_b   1.000
_cell.length_c   1.000
_cell.angle_alpha   90.00
_cell.angle_beta   90.00
_cell.angle_gamma   90.00
#
_symmetry.space_group_name_H-M   'P 1'
#
loop_
_entity.id
_entity.type
_entity.pdbx_description
1 polymer ?
#
loop_
_entity_poly.entity_id
_entity_poly.type
_entity_poly.pdbx_seq_one_letter_code
_entity_poly.pdbx_strand_id
1 'polypeptide(L)'
;MKQIANLLIVISCLSIIAVPLGCGGSSSSGRSGGGGGGTGSGTGTGTGTGTGTGNTSGANNEYTFLWTVSGDATQSQLDGLKSRMQRLSDMLYQCGDGQQYIKSITIRDNATNGDIRTPVASISSTSLGGGSYGKTVMSGGVWHIELPGDPHPGLFAHEHGHFEWQLGEEYTASQGCPCVMANLSVGAQMQYCDSSNHNGAAFSQSPCWDTIRSKTNMEHTDGSYSGATSGPTCEVTVENSGQ
;
A
#
# COMPACT_ATOMS: atom_id res chain seq x y z
N MET A 1 19.86 -58.96 -0.93
CA MET A 1 20.79 -58.92 -2.08
C MET A 1 20.37 -57.69 -2.89
N LYS A 2 20.84 -56.45 -2.66
CA LYS A 2 22.22 -55.92 -2.73
C LYS A 2 22.97 -56.49 -3.92
N GLN A 3 23.57 -55.59 -4.70
CA GLN A 3 24.26 -55.75 -5.99
C GLN A 3 23.26 -55.58 -7.15
N ILE A 4 23.41 -54.67 -8.12
CA ILE A 4 24.62 -54.13 -8.75
C ILE A 4 24.32 -52.68 -9.19
N ALA A 5 24.84 -51.71 -8.43
CA ALA A 5 25.32 -50.46 -9.01
C ALA A 5 26.67 -50.75 -9.68
N ASN A 6 27.00 -50.00 -10.74
CA ASN A 6 28.27 -50.00 -11.50
C ASN A 6 28.25 -50.78 -12.83
N LEU A 7 27.91 -50.09 -13.92
CA LEU A 7 28.79 -50.11 -15.10
C LEU A 7 28.67 -48.79 -15.87
N LEU A 8 29.68 -47.97 -15.66
CA LEU A 8 30.01 -46.70 -16.28
C LEU A 8 30.74 -46.94 -17.62
N ILE A 9 30.61 -45.99 -18.55
CA ILE A 9 31.61 -45.61 -19.59
C ILE A 9 31.70 -46.46 -20.87
N VAL A 10 31.16 -45.93 -21.98
CA VAL A 10 31.77 -45.86 -23.34
C VAL A 10 31.09 -44.67 -24.07
N ILE A 11 31.67 -43.46 -24.06
CA ILE A 11 32.47 -42.84 -25.14
C ILE A 11 31.70 -42.63 -26.47
N SER A 12 31.38 -41.37 -26.81
CA SER A 12 31.57 -40.75 -28.15
C SER A 12 30.91 -39.36 -28.18
N CYS A 13 31.69 -38.28 -28.10
CA CYS A 13 32.16 -37.51 -29.25
C CYS A 13 31.04 -36.72 -29.97
N LEU A 14 30.89 -35.43 -29.67
CA LEU A 14 30.81 -34.41 -30.72
C LEU A 14 31.07 -33.00 -30.18
N SER A 15 32.23 -32.49 -30.59
CA SER A 15 32.73 -31.12 -30.54
C SER A 15 31.84 -30.16 -31.32
N ILE A 16 31.80 -28.85 -30.97
CA ILE A 16 31.75 -27.74 -31.94
C ILE A 16 32.16 -26.39 -31.26
N ILE A 17 33.35 -25.94 -31.65
CA ILE A 17 33.76 -24.61 -32.13
C ILE A 17 33.84 -23.41 -31.18
N ALA A 18 34.97 -22.70 -31.36
CA ALA A 18 35.54 -21.62 -30.59
C ALA A 18 35.51 -20.26 -31.34
N VAL A 19 35.57 -19.18 -30.54
CA VAL A 19 36.04 -17.77 -30.79
C VAL A 19 35.32 -16.89 -31.85
N PRO A 20 35.23 -15.54 -31.67
CA PRO A 20 36.36 -14.58 -31.62
C PRO A 20 36.31 -13.61 -30.40
N LEU A 21 37.42 -13.17 -29.78
CA LEU A 21 38.39 -12.12 -30.14
C LEU A 21 37.78 -10.78 -30.63
N GLY A 22 37.96 -9.73 -29.83
CA GLY A 22 37.68 -8.34 -30.20
C GLY A 22 38.13 -7.35 -29.13
N CYS A 23 39.42 -6.99 -29.16
CA CYS A 23 39.99 -5.83 -28.47
C CYS A 23 39.41 -4.51 -29.04
N GLY A 24 39.28 -3.49 -28.18
CA GLY A 24 39.04 -2.11 -28.62
C GLY A 24 38.85 -1.16 -27.45
N GLY A 25 39.94 -0.64 -26.91
CA GLY A 25 39.86 0.52 -26.00
C GLY A 25 39.52 1.79 -26.76
N SER A 26 38.91 2.77 -26.09
CA SER A 26 39.02 4.20 -26.42
C SER A 26 38.53 5.06 -25.25
N SER A 27 39.28 6.12 -25.04
CA SER A 27 39.20 7.18 -24.05
C SER A 27 38.19 8.29 -24.38
N SER A 28 37.70 8.93 -23.32
CA SER A 28 37.41 10.37 -23.15
C SER A 28 36.37 11.11 -24.01
N SER A 29 35.82 12.13 -23.35
CA SER A 29 35.38 13.44 -23.85
C SER A 29 33.88 13.67 -24.08
N GLY A 30 33.38 14.64 -23.30
CA GLY A 30 32.63 15.80 -23.80
C GLY A 30 31.32 15.54 -24.51
N ARG A 31 30.21 15.76 -23.81
CA ARG A 31 28.96 16.17 -24.46
C ARG A 31 28.64 17.61 -24.11
N SER A 32 29.01 18.48 -25.05
CA SER A 32 28.46 19.80 -25.27
C SER A 32 27.06 19.71 -25.89
N GLY A 33 26.25 20.71 -25.54
CA GLY A 33 25.21 21.39 -26.31
C GLY A 33 24.44 20.64 -27.41
N GLY A 34 23.13 20.55 -27.23
CA GLY A 34 22.16 20.30 -28.28
C GLY A 34 20.82 20.91 -27.91
N GLY A 35 20.53 22.10 -28.44
CA GLY A 35 19.27 22.79 -28.26
C GLY A 35 18.11 22.06 -28.93
N GLY A 36 16.97 22.05 -28.25
CA GLY A 36 15.68 21.67 -28.78
C GLY A 36 14.65 22.68 -28.28
N GLY A 37 14.22 23.56 -29.18
CA GLY A 37 13.16 24.53 -28.92
C GLY A 37 11.82 23.82 -28.76
N GLY A 38 11.16 24.08 -27.63
CA GLY A 38 9.75 23.78 -27.41
C GLY A 38 9.09 25.03 -26.83
N THR A 39 8.27 25.70 -27.63
CA THR A 39 7.41 26.79 -27.18
C THR A 39 6.24 26.21 -26.39
N GLY A 40 6.48 25.94 -25.11
CA GLY A 40 5.44 25.66 -24.11
C GLY A 40 5.10 26.92 -23.34
N SER A 41 4.04 27.61 -23.73
CA SER A 41 3.40 28.65 -22.93
C SER A 41 2.61 27.99 -21.79
N GLY A 42 3.28 27.76 -20.67
CA GLY A 42 2.67 27.31 -19.41
C GLY A 42 3.29 28.04 -18.24
N THR A 43 2.78 29.22 -17.89
CA THR A 43 3.13 29.92 -16.65
C THR A 43 2.36 29.28 -15.49
N GLY A 44 2.89 28.17 -14.98
CA GLY A 44 2.42 27.51 -13.77
C GLY A 44 3.57 27.30 -12.80
N THR A 45 4.10 28.38 -12.23
CA THR A 45 5.01 28.29 -11.07
C THR A 45 4.18 28.16 -9.80
N GLY A 46 3.58 26.99 -9.61
CA GLY A 46 3.02 26.59 -8.33
C GLY A 46 4.08 25.85 -7.51
N THR A 47 5.06 26.57 -6.94
CA THR A 47 5.85 26.04 -5.83
C THR A 47 5.00 26.13 -4.56
N GLY A 48 3.99 25.27 -4.47
CA GLY A 48 3.31 25.00 -3.22
C GLY A 48 4.20 24.10 -2.38
N THR A 49 5.15 24.67 -1.65
CA THR A 49 5.65 24.04 -0.43
C THR A 49 4.56 24.19 0.62
N GLY A 50 3.47 23.45 0.44
CA GLY A 50 2.49 23.24 1.48
C GLY A 50 3.16 22.37 2.53
N THR A 51 3.88 22.98 3.47
CA THR A 51 3.94 22.46 4.82
C THR A 51 2.53 22.56 5.34
N GLY A 52 1.69 21.59 4.96
CA GLY A 52 0.40 21.35 5.56
C GLY A 52 0.68 21.07 7.03
N THR A 53 0.69 22.13 7.82
CA THR A 53 0.48 22.01 9.24
C THR A 53 -0.98 21.60 9.30
N GLY A 54 -1.23 20.28 9.22
CA GLY A 54 -2.57 19.72 9.26
C GLY A 54 -3.30 20.42 10.38
N ASN A 55 -4.50 20.92 10.09
CA ASN A 55 -5.26 21.69 11.04
C ASN A 55 -5.62 20.76 12.21
N THR A 56 -4.77 20.68 13.23
CA THR A 56 -4.95 19.83 14.43
C THR A 56 -6.09 20.33 15.32
N SER A 57 -6.89 21.28 14.81
CA SER A 57 -8.11 21.78 15.45
C SER A 57 -9.26 20.78 15.37
N GLY A 58 -9.19 19.76 14.49
CA GLY A 58 -10.19 18.69 14.43
C GLY A 58 -9.95 17.61 15.49
N ALA A 59 -11.03 16.93 15.90
CA ALA A 59 -10.92 15.77 16.78
C ALA A 59 -10.17 14.64 16.06
N ASN A 60 -9.07 14.17 16.65
CA ASN A 60 -8.34 13.04 16.10
C ASN A 60 -9.16 11.75 16.25
N ASN A 61 -9.41 11.06 15.13
CA ASN A 61 -9.94 9.71 15.14
C ASN A 61 -8.80 8.71 15.36
N GLU A 62 -8.82 8.05 16.51
CA GLU A 62 -7.77 7.12 16.94
C GLU A 62 -8.25 5.67 16.81
N TYR A 63 -7.59 4.87 15.99
CA TYR A 63 -7.96 3.47 15.79
C TYR A 63 -7.11 2.53 16.64
N THR A 64 -7.76 1.48 17.15
CA THR A 64 -7.10 0.33 17.77
C THR A 64 -7.55 -0.92 17.04
N PHE A 65 -6.60 -1.66 16.47
CA PHE A 65 -6.89 -2.86 15.70
C PHE A 65 -6.33 -4.12 16.36
N LEU A 66 -7.10 -5.20 16.29
CA LEU A 66 -6.62 -6.56 16.44
C LEU A 66 -6.23 -7.11 15.06
N TRP A 67 -4.93 -7.31 14.82
CA TRP A 67 -4.41 -7.92 13.60
C TRP A 67 -4.11 -9.39 13.85
N THR A 68 -4.87 -10.30 13.24
CA THR A 68 -4.66 -11.74 13.43
C THR A 68 -3.91 -12.38 12.27
N VAL A 69 -3.00 -13.30 12.58
CA VAL A 69 -2.35 -14.16 11.60
C VAL A 69 -3.02 -15.54 11.60
N SER A 70 -3.57 -15.94 10.46
CA SER A 70 -4.21 -17.24 10.28
C SER A 70 -3.14 -18.31 10.00
N GLY A 71 -2.68 -18.96 11.05
CA GLY A 71 -1.63 -19.99 11.04
C GLY A 71 -0.57 -19.71 12.11
N ASP A 72 0.41 -20.59 12.22
CA ASP A 72 1.50 -20.52 13.21
C ASP A 72 2.69 -19.77 12.59
N ALA A 73 2.83 -18.48 12.93
CA ALA A 73 3.91 -17.64 12.44
C ALA A 73 5.13 -17.69 13.36
N THR A 74 6.32 -17.67 12.79
CA THR A 74 7.54 -17.53 13.58
C THR A 74 7.63 -16.13 14.20
N GLN A 75 8.35 -16.02 15.32
CA GLN A 75 8.61 -14.71 15.93
C GLN A 75 9.22 -13.71 14.94
N SER A 76 10.12 -14.16 14.06
CA SER A 76 10.72 -13.28 13.03
C SER A 76 9.70 -12.79 11.99
N GLN A 77 8.68 -13.59 11.65
CA GLN A 77 7.60 -13.15 10.77
C GLN A 77 6.72 -12.12 11.47
N LEU A 78 6.41 -12.32 12.75
CA LEU A 78 5.63 -11.38 13.56
C LEU A 78 6.38 -10.06 13.78
N ASP A 79 7.69 -10.10 14.03
CA ASP A 79 8.54 -8.91 14.15
C ASP A 79 8.63 -8.15 12.82
N GLY A 80 8.75 -8.89 11.72
CA GLY A 80 8.68 -8.34 10.37
C GLY A 80 7.36 -7.63 10.10
N LEU A 81 6.23 -8.26 10.45
CA LEU A 81 4.90 -7.67 10.35
C LEU A 81 4.79 -6.39 11.21
N LYS A 82 5.19 -6.47 12.49
CA LYS A 82 5.23 -5.34 13.42
C LYS A 82 6.00 -4.14 12.87
N SER A 83 7.18 -4.36 12.26
CA SER A 83 8.03 -3.29 11.73
C SER A 83 7.37 -2.44 10.62
N ARG A 84 6.27 -2.91 10.03
CA ARG A 84 5.59 -2.28 8.89
C ARG A 84 4.34 -1.49 9.30
N MET A 85 3.92 -1.56 10.56
CA MET A 85 2.64 -0.98 10.99
C MET A 85 2.63 0.55 10.96
N GLN A 86 3.75 1.21 11.31
CA GLN A 86 3.81 2.67 11.35
C GLN A 86 3.46 3.30 9.99
N ARG A 87 4.00 2.76 8.88
CA ARG A 87 3.74 3.31 7.54
C ARG A 87 2.26 3.19 7.12
N LEU A 88 1.51 2.25 7.71
CA LEU A 88 0.08 2.13 7.47
C LEU A 88 -0.68 3.23 8.23
N SER A 89 -0.28 3.50 9.47
CA SER A 89 -0.79 4.63 10.26
C SER A 89 -0.50 5.98 9.60
N ASP A 90 0.74 6.19 9.14
CA ASP A 90 1.13 7.41 8.43
C ASP A 90 0.28 7.66 7.19
N MET A 91 -0.11 6.60 6.48
CA MET A 91 -0.99 6.73 5.32
C MET A 91 -2.42 7.13 5.69
N LEU A 92 -2.98 6.60 6.77
CA LEU A 92 -4.28 7.07 7.27
C LEU A 92 -4.22 8.53 7.71
N TYR A 93 -3.13 8.91 8.38
CA TYR A 93 -2.89 10.28 8.81
C TYR A 93 -2.82 11.24 7.64
N GLN A 94 -2.08 10.88 6.59
CA GLN A 94 -2.05 11.63 5.35
C GLN A 94 -3.43 11.69 4.68
N CYS A 95 -4.15 10.58 4.58
CA CYS A 95 -5.46 10.55 3.90
C CYS A 95 -6.51 11.39 4.65
N GLY A 96 -6.45 11.41 5.98
CA GLY A 96 -7.36 12.16 6.84
C GLY A 96 -6.92 13.57 7.20
N ASP A 97 -6.05 14.20 6.40
CA ASP A 97 -5.57 15.57 6.62
C ASP A 97 -5.06 15.81 8.06
N GLY A 98 -4.31 14.83 8.58
CA GLY A 98 -3.72 14.85 9.92
C GLY A 98 -4.69 14.61 11.08
N GLN A 99 -5.90 14.12 10.83
CA GLN A 99 -6.94 13.97 11.85
C GLN A 99 -7.39 12.53 12.09
N GLN A 100 -6.68 11.53 11.55
CA GLN A 100 -6.93 10.13 11.88
C GLN A 100 -5.66 9.30 11.85
N TYR A 101 -5.50 8.33 12.74
CA TYR A 101 -4.31 7.48 12.75
C TYR A 101 -4.55 6.19 13.54
N ILE A 102 -3.67 5.21 13.34
CA ILE A 102 -3.66 4.00 14.16
C ILE A 102 -2.90 4.31 15.44
N LYS A 103 -3.63 4.33 16.56
CA LYS A 103 -3.05 4.48 17.89
C LYS A 103 -2.34 3.22 18.32
N SER A 104 -2.99 2.07 18.13
CA SER A 104 -2.39 0.79 18.52
C SER A 104 -2.84 -0.39 17.67
N ILE A 105 -1.95 -1.38 17.55
CA ILE A 105 -2.23 -2.67 16.92
C ILE A 105 -1.76 -3.77 17.87
N THR A 106 -2.66 -4.70 18.16
CA THR A 106 -2.30 -5.99 18.77
C THR A 106 -2.21 -7.04 17.67
N ILE A 107 -1.00 -7.55 17.42
CA ILE A 107 -0.79 -8.68 16.52
C ILE A 107 -1.00 -9.97 17.31
N ARG A 108 -1.94 -10.81 16.90
CA ARG A 108 -2.19 -12.11 17.52
C ARG A 108 -1.94 -13.23 16.53
N ASP A 109 -1.04 -14.12 16.91
CA ASP A 109 -0.73 -15.31 16.13
C ASP A 109 -1.82 -16.38 16.24
N ASN A 110 -1.89 -17.28 15.26
CA ASN A 110 -2.81 -18.42 15.19
C ASN A 110 -4.28 -18.08 15.52
N ALA A 111 -4.77 -16.98 14.94
CA ALA A 111 -6.11 -16.46 15.19
C ALA A 111 -6.77 -15.99 13.89
N THR A 112 -8.11 -15.90 13.88
CA THR A 112 -8.90 -15.55 12.68
C THR A 112 -10.02 -14.54 12.97
N ASN A 113 -10.03 -13.95 14.16
CA ASN A 113 -11.09 -13.07 14.64
C ASN A 113 -10.65 -11.59 14.74
N GLY A 114 -9.59 -11.21 14.04
CA GLY A 114 -9.11 -9.83 14.00
C GLY A 114 -9.98 -8.92 13.13
N ASP A 115 -9.83 -7.62 13.36
CA ASP A 115 -10.30 -6.56 12.47
C ASP A 115 -9.54 -6.61 11.15
N ILE A 116 -8.24 -6.95 11.23
CA ILE A 116 -7.36 -7.19 10.10
C ILE A 116 -6.84 -8.63 10.16
N ARG A 117 -6.87 -9.33 9.04
CA ARG A 117 -6.54 -10.76 8.97
C ARG A 117 -5.53 -11.05 7.86
N THR A 118 -4.47 -11.75 8.21
CA THR A 118 -3.42 -12.15 7.27
C THR A 118 -3.20 -13.65 7.31
N PRO A 119 -3.33 -14.39 6.20
CA PRO A 119 -2.88 -15.77 6.14
C PRO A 119 -1.37 -15.86 6.40
N VAL A 120 -0.90 -16.83 7.19
CA VAL A 120 0.55 -17.01 7.44
C VAL A 120 1.35 -17.17 6.15
N ALA A 121 0.75 -17.79 5.13
CA ALA A 121 1.35 -17.94 3.80
C ALA A 121 1.63 -16.60 3.09
N SER A 122 0.97 -15.52 3.51
CA SER A 122 1.08 -14.18 2.93
C SER A 122 1.72 -13.16 3.87
N ILE A 123 2.24 -13.57 5.04
CA ILE A 123 2.79 -12.64 6.05
C ILE A 123 4.04 -11.86 5.57
N SER A 124 4.78 -12.41 4.62
CA SER A 124 5.94 -11.76 3.99
C SER A 124 5.66 -11.35 2.54
N SER A 125 4.39 -11.29 2.15
CA SER A 125 3.96 -10.99 0.79
C SER A 125 3.34 -9.59 0.70
N THR A 126 3.31 -9.04 -0.50
CA THR A 126 2.56 -7.84 -0.86
C THR A 126 1.18 -8.16 -1.46
N SER A 127 0.81 -9.45 -1.54
CA SER A 127 -0.46 -9.95 -2.09
C SER A 127 -0.97 -11.17 -1.31
N LEU A 128 -2.30 -11.33 -1.27
CA LEU A 128 -2.99 -12.52 -0.74
C LEU A 128 -2.90 -13.74 -1.68
N GLY A 129 -2.36 -13.56 -2.89
CA GLY A 129 -2.35 -14.58 -3.94
C GLY A 129 -3.63 -14.56 -4.79
N GLY A 130 -3.65 -15.35 -5.86
CA GLY A 130 -4.83 -15.46 -6.75
C GLY A 130 -5.26 -14.15 -7.43
N GLY A 131 -4.37 -13.16 -7.53
CA GLY A 131 -4.66 -11.83 -8.06
C GLY A 131 -5.29 -10.86 -7.05
N SER A 132 -5.49 -11.26 -5.80
CA SER A 132 -5.98 -10.37 -4.74
C SER A 132 -4.83 -9.72 -3.97
N TYR A 133 -4.91 -8.42 -3.77
CA TYR A 133 -3.92 -7.66 -3.00
C TYR A 133 -4.41 -7.34 -1.59
N GLY A 134 -5.71 -7.14 -1.43
CA GLY A 134 -6.43 -6.86 -0.18
C GLY A 134 -7.92 -6.88 -0.47
N LYS A 135 -8.75 -6.89 0.57
CA LYS A 135 -10.20 -6.68 0.47
C LYS A 135 -10.82 -6.46 1.86
N THR A 136 -11.94 -5.75 1.87
CA THR A 136 -12.83 -5.63 3.02
C THR A 136 -14.04 -6.52 2.79
N VAL A 137 -14.33 -7.41 3.72
CA VAL A 137 -15.37 -8.42 3.57
C VAL A 137 -16.19 -8.55 4.84
N MET A 138 -17.44 -8.98 4.68
CA MET A 138 -18.31 -9.32 5.80
C MET A 138 -18.31 -10.83 6.00
N SER A 139 -18.03 -11.28 7.23
CA SER A 139 -18.15 -12.68 7.63
C SER A 139 -18.92 -12.77 8.95
N GLY A 140 -19.97 -13.60 8.99
CA GLY A 140 -20.81 -13.73 10.18
C GLY A 140 -21.50 -12.43 10.62
N GLY A 141 -21.74 -11.50 9.69
CA GLY A 141 -22.33 -10.18 9.98
C GLY A 141 -21.35 -9.14 10.51
N VAL A 142 -20.06 -9.46 10.61
CA VAL A 142 -19.01 -8.55 11.06
C VAL A 142 -18.09 -8.24 9.88
N TRP A 143 -17.82 -6.95 9.66
CA TRP A 143 -16.83 -6.51 8.67
C TRP A 143 -15.42 -6.76 9.20
N HIS A 144 -14.51 -7.13 8.31
CA HIS A 144 -13.08 -7.19 8.57
C HIS A 144 -12.29 -6.95 7.28
N ILE A 145 -11.01 -6.64 7.45
CA ILE A 145 -10.05 -6.43 6.37
C ILE A 145 -9.20 -7.70 6.22
N GLU A 146 -9.06 -8.21 5.00
CA GLU A 146 -8.08 -9.24 4.65
C GLU A 146 -6.92 -8.59 3.90
N LEU A 147 -5.71 -8.71 4.45
CA LEU A 147 -4.50 -8.11 3.89
C LEU A 147 -3.31 -9.07 3.99
N PRO A 148 -2.35 -8.98 3.08
CA PRO A 148 -1.07 -9.65 3.22
C PRO A 148 -0.27 -8.95 4.32
N GLY A 149 0.87 -9.52 4.73
CA GLY A 149 1.65 -8.94 5.83
C GLY A 149 2.55 -7.77 5.42
N ASP A 150 2.74 -7.51 4.13
CA ASP A 150 3.47 -6.34 3.60
C ASP A 150 2.60 -5.53 2.62
N PRO A 151 1.39 -5.09 2.99
CA PRO A 151 0.52 -4.41 2.04
C PRO A 151 1.09 -3.03 1.70
N HIS A 152 0.82 -2.56 0.48
CA HIS A 152 1.07 -1.18 0.12
C HIS A 152 0.24 -0.26 1.03
N PRO A 153 0.79 0.84 1.59
CA PRO A 153 0.03 1.68 2.52
C PRO A 153 -1.27 2.24 1.94
N GLY A 154 -1.27 2.60 0.64
CA GLY A 154 -2.48 3.08 -0.04
C GLY A 154 -3.56 2.03 -0.18
N LEU A 155 -3.18 0.75 -0.32
CA LEU A 155 -4.14 -0.34 -0.32
C LEU A 155 -4.77 -0.49 1.07
N PHE A 156 -3.97 -0.40 2.14
CA PHE A 156 -4.53 -0.42 3.49
C PHE A 156 -5.52 0.73 3.71
N ALA A 157 -5.16 1.96 3.30
CA ALA A 157 -6.05 3.12 3.45
C ALA A 157 -7.33 3.02 2.59
N HIS A 158 -7.23 2.37 1.43
CA HIS A 158 -8.38 2.01 0.59
C HIS A 158 -9.33 1.05 1.33
N GLU A 159 -8.81 -0.07 1.85
CA GLU A 159 -9.62 -1.04 2.60
C GLU A 159 -10.19 -0.45 3.89
N HIS A 160 -9.39 0.35 4.59
CA HIS A 160 -9.86 1.10 5.76
C HIS A 160 -11.05 2.02 5.41
N GLY A 161 -11.04 2.64 4.23
CA GLY A 161 -12.15 3.46 3.74
C GLY A 161 -13.45 2.67 3.56
N HIS A 162 -13.37 1.41 3.11
CA HIS A 162 -14.54 0.52 3.10
C HIS A 162 -14.97 0.14 4.51
N PHE A 163 -14.02 -0.26 5.37
CA PHE A 163 -14.29 -0.78 6.71
C PHE A 163 -14.91 0.26 7.64
N GLU A 164 -14.27 1.43 7.76
CA GLU A 164 -14.64 2.46 8.74
C GLU A 164 -15.73 3.38 8.18
N TRP A 165 -15.55 3.82 6.93
CA TRP A 165 -16.36 4.87 6.33
C TRP A 165 -17.42 4.35 5.38
N GLN A 166 -17.40 3.06 5.02
CA GLN A 166 -18.30 2.46 4.03
C GLN A 166 -18.27 3.21 2.69
N LEU A 167 -17.08 3.69 2.31
CA LEU A 167 -16.88 4.34 1.01
C LEU A 167 -17.06 3.32 -0.12
N GLY A 168 -17.54 3.79 -1.27
CA GLY A 168 -17.67 2.96 -2.47
C GLY A 168 -16.33 2.79 -3.20
N GLU A 169 -16.29 1.82 -4.09
CA GLU A 169 -15.18 1.65 -5.03
C GLU A 169 -15.16 2.81 -6.03
N GLU A 170 -13.99 3.43 -6.24
CA GLU A 170 -13.83 4.59 -7.13
C GLU A 170 -12.84 4.34 -8.27
N TYR A 171 -12.82 3.11 -8.78
CA TYR A 171 -12.06 2.76 -9.97
C TYR A 171 -12.83 1.84 -10.92
N THR A 172 -12.38 1.86 -12.17
CA THR A 172 -12.76 0.97 -13.25
C THR A 172 -11.49 0.52 -13.98
N ALA A 173 -11.62 -0.30 -15.03
CA ALA A 173 -10.47 -0.70 -15.84
C ALA A 173 -9.76 0.47 -16.55
N SER A 174 -10.41 1.62 -16.74
CA SER A 174 -9.89 2.74 -17.53
C SER A 174 -9.90 4.10 -16.82
N GLN A 175 -10.53 4.20 -15.65
CA GLN A 175 -10.74 5.46 -14.94
C GLN A 175 -10.66 5.23 -13.44
N GLY A 176 -10.11 6.19 -12.70
CA GLY A 176 -10.15 6.25 -11.25
C GLY A 176 -10.57 7.63 -10.77
N CYS A 177 -11.14 7.72 -9.57
CA CYS A 177 -11.26 8.97 -8.86
C CYS A 177 -9.86 9.41 -8.36
N PRO A 178 -9.56 10.71 -8.30
CA PRO A 178 -8.30 11.24 -7.73
C PRO A 178 -8.16 11.06 -6.21
N CYS A 179 -8.36 9.84 -5.70
CA CYS A 179 -8.35 9.51 -4.29
C CYS A 179 -7.87 8.08 -4.04
N VAL A 180 -7.75 7.72 -2.76
CA VAL A 180 -7.27 6.43 -2.29
C VAL A 180 -8.27 5.32 -2.58
N MET A 181 -9.56 5.67 -2.72
CA MET A 181 -10.63 4.73 -3.06
C MET A 181 -10.56 4.26 -4.52
N ALA A 182 -9.68 4.83 -5.34
CA ALA A 182 -9.35 4.31 -6.66
C ALA A 182 -8.27 3.20 -6.64
N ASN A 183 -7.81 2.76 -5.46
CA ASN A 183 -6.94 1.58 -5.27
C ASN A 183 -5.72 1.51 -6.22
N LEU A 184 -4.90 2.57 -6.24
CA LEU A 184 -3.72 2.65 -7.12
C LEU A 184 -4.03 2.53 -8.64
N SER A 185 -5.30 2.65 -9.06
CA SER A 185 -5.67 2.70 -10.46
C SER A 185 -5.16 4.00 -11.12
N VAL A 186 -5.39 4.11 -12.43
CA VAL A 186 -5.06 5.34 -13.17
C VAL A 186 -5.75 6.54 -12.51
N GLY A 187 -4.97 7.56 -12.16
CA GLY A 187 -5.45 8.78 -11.51
C GLY A 187 -5.54 8.72 -9.99
N ALA A 188 -5.33 7.56 -9.36
CA ALA A 188 -5.39 7.42 -7.91
C ALA A 188 -4.39 8.34 -7.20
N GLN A 189 -4.82 8.90 -6.08
CA GLN A 189 -3.99 9.73 -5.20
C GLN A 189 -4.07 9.21 -3.77
N MET A 190 -3.08 9.50 -2.95
CA MET A 190 -2.99 8.98 -1.58
C MET A 190 -3.72 9.91 -0.60
N GLN A 191 -5.00 10.15 -0.86
CA GLN A 191 -5.88 11.08 -0.14
C GLN A 191 -7.36 10.74 -0.37
N TYR A 192 -8.27 11.21 0.48
CA TYR A 192 -9.71 11.16 0.20
C TYR A 192 -10.13 12.30 -0.75
N CYS A 193 -11.03 12.03 -1.71
CA CYS A 193 -11.58 13.09 -2.58
C CYS A 193 -12.58 13.97 -1.85
N ASP A 194 -12.76 15.18 -2.35
CA ASP A 194 -13.81 16.12 -1.96
C ASP A 194 -14.51 16.68 -3.21
N SER A 195 -15.42 17.65 -3.03
CA SER A 195 -16.22 18.18 -4.14
C SER A 195 -15.39 18.85 -5.25
N SER A 196 -14.15 19.27 -4.95
CA SER A 196 -13.27 19.94 -5.91
C SER A 196 -12.56 18.99 -6.88
N ASN A 197 -12.34 17.72 -6.48
CA ASN A 197 -11.59 16.75 -7.28
C ASN A 197 -12.32 15.43 -7.53
N HIS A 198 -13.47 15.19 -6.90
CA HIS A 198 -14.25 13.98 -7.10
C HIS A 198 -14.64 13.81 -8.56
N ASN A 199 -14.39 12.62 -9.12
CA ASN A 199 -14.77 12.31 -10.50
C ASN A 199 -16.24 11.91 -10.59
N GLY A 200 -17.12 12.88 -10.33
CA GLY A 200 -18.59 12.69 -10.34
C GLY A 200 -19.17 12.30 -11.71
N ALA A 201 -18.38 12.41 -12.80
CA ALA A 201 -18.79 11.96 -14.12
C ALA A 201 -18.72 10.43 -14.27
N ALA A 202 -17.79 9.77 -13.55
CA ALA A 202 -17.62 8.32 -13.57
C ALA A 202 -18.18 7.62 -12.33
N PHE A 203 -18.26 8.32 -11.20
CA PHE A 203 -18.60 7.75 -9.89
C PHE A 203 -19.74 8.54 -9.25
N SER A 204 -20.88 7.87 -9.04
CA SER A 204 -22.13 8.52 -8.60
C SER A 204 -22.28 8.66 -7.08
N GLN A 205 -21.41 8.00 -6.31
CA GLN A 205 -21.34 8.18 -4.87
C GLN A 205 -20.90 9.59 -4.50
N SER A 206 -21.23 10.00 -3.27
CA SER A 206 -20.77 11.26 -2.70
C SER A 206 -19.24 11.29 -2.58
N PRO A 207 -18.61 12.47 -2.70
CA PRO A 207 -17.19 12.62 -2.38
C PRO A 207 -16.84 12.03 -1.02
N CYS A 208 -15.63 11.47 -0.89
CA CYS A 208 -15.20 10.77 0.31
C CYS A 208 -15.31 11.66 1.57
N TRP A 209 -14.85 12.92 1.49
CA TRP A 209 -14.91 13.86 2.59
C TRP A 209 -16.33 14.25 3.01
N ASP A 210 -17.30 14.27 2.10
CA ASP A 210 -18.71 14.50 2.47
C ASP A 210 -19.23 13.36 3.34
N THR A 211 -18.88 12.11 2.98
CA THR A 211 -19.23 10.93 3.77
C THR A 211 -18.54 10.95 5.14
N ILE A 212 -17.24 11.27 5.19
CA ILE A 212 -16.46 11.32 6.44
C ILE A 212 -16.99 12.42 7.37
N ARG A 213 -17.24 13.63 6.85
CA ARG A 213 -17.81 14.76 7.62
C ARG A 213 -19.22 14.46 8.14
N SER A 214 -19.99 13.60 7.45
CA SER A 214 -21.31 13.19 7.93
C SER A 214 -21.27 12.24 9.13
N LYS A 215 -20.13 11.61 9.40
CA LYS A 215 -19.95 10.56 10.42
C LYS A 215 -19.01 10.98 11.56
N THR A 216 -18.28 12.08 11.40
CA THR A 216 -17.19 12.49 12.28
C THR A 216 -17.15 14.00 12.47
N ASN A 217 -16.32 14.46 13.40
CA ASN A 217 -15.98 15.87 13.55
C ASN A 217 -14.65 16.23 12.85
N MET A 218 -14.15 15.37 11.95
CA MET A 218 -12.99 15.72 11.15
C MET A 218 -13.37 16.84 10.18
N GLU A 219 -12.47 17.80 10.01
CA GLU A 219 -12.65 18.92 9.10
C GLU A 219 -11.74 18.77 7.90
N HIS A 220 -12.17 19.27 6.75
CA HIS A 220 -11.35 19.31 5.53
C HIS A 220 -11.75 20.53 4.73
N THR A 221 -10.76 21.26 4.22
CA THR A 221 -11.01 22.37 3.30
C THR A 221 -10.89 21.84 1.88
N ASP A 222 -12.01 21.80 1.16
CA ASP A 222 -12.05 21.27 -0.20
C ASP A 222 -10.97 21.91 -1.11
N GLY A 223 -10.23 21.05 -1.83
CA GLY A 223 -9.08 21.45 -2.66
C GLY A 223 -7.77 21.69 -1.90
N SER A 224 -7.77 21.53 -0.57
CA SER A 224 -6.56 21.55 0.26
C SER A 224 -6.19 20.13 0.62
N TYR A 225 -5.06 19.63 0.13
CA TYR A 225 -4.58 18.29 0.49
C TYR A 225 -3.24 18.40 1.18
N SER A 226 -3.13 17.80 2.37
CA SER A 226 -1.84 17.61 3.02
C SER A 226 -0.91 16.83 2.09
N GLY A 227 0.33 17.30 1.97
CA GLY A 227 1.40 16.49 1.40
C GLY A 227 1.70 15.27 2.27
N ALA A 228 2.72 14.49 1.90
CA ALA A 228 3.15 13.36 2.72
C ALA A 228 3.52 13.82 4.14
N THR A 229 2.86 13.24 5.14
CA THR A 229 3.05 13.56 6.56
C THR A 229 3.23 12.29 7.38
N SER A 230 4.15 12.32 8.35
CA SER A 230 4.24 11.27 9.38
C SER A 230 3.25 11.57 10.49
N GLY A 231 2.49 10.55 10.88
CA GLY A 231 1.51 10.65 11.96
C GLY A 231 2.13 10.38 13.34
N PRO A 232 1.30 10.39 14.39
CA PRO A 232 1.69 9.89 15.70
C PRO A 232 2.19 8.45 15.66
N THR A 233 2.97 8.06 16.66
CA THR A 233 3.48 6.69 16.79
C THR A 233 2.33 5.69 16.95
N CYS A 234 2.36 4.62 16.15
CA CYS A 234 1.50 3.46 16.28
C CYS A 234 2.13 2.46 17.26
N GLU A 235 1.49 2.24 18.40
CA GLU A 235 1.95 1.27 19.39
C GLU A 235 1.63 -0.16 18.93
N VAL A 236 2.64 -1.03 18.84
CA VAL A 236 2.44 -2.40 18.35
C VAL A 236 2.87 -3.44 19.36
N THR A 237 1.91 -4.25 19.80
CA THR A 237 2.13 -5.42 20.66
C THR A 237 2.00 -6.71 19.86
N VAL A 238 2.72 -7.75 20.29
CA VAL A 238 2.63 -9.10 19.71
C VAL A 238 2.21 -10.05 20.84
N GLU A 239 1.09 -10.73 20.65
CA GLU A 239 0.57 -11.77 21.53
C GLU A 239 0.83 -13.13 20.88
N ASN A 240 1.77 -13.89 21.45
CA ASN A 240 1.99 -15.27 21.05
C ASN A 240 0.96 -16.15 21.76
N SER A 241 0.19 -16.94 21.01
CA SER A 241 -0.81 -17.87 21.55
C SER A 241 -0.21 -19.13 22.22
N GLY A 242 1.09 -19.15 22.50
CA GLY A 242 1.77 -20.21 23.26
C GLY A 242 2.95 -20.82 22.52
N GLN A 243 4.13 -20.27 22.77
CA GLN A 243 5.37 -21.04 22.92
C GLN A 243 5.75 -21.05 24.39
#